data_AF-A0AAI8U234-F1
#
_entry.id   AF-A0AAI8U234-F1
#
_cell.length_a   1.000
_cell.length_b   1.000
_cell.length_c   1.000
_cell.angle_alpha   90.00
_cell.angle_beta   90.00
_cell.angle_gamma   90.00
#
_symmetry.space_group_name_H-M   'P 1'
#
loop_
_entity.id
_entity.type
_entity.pdbx_description
1 polymer ?
#
loop_
_entity_poly.entity_id
_entity_poly.type
_entity_poly.pdbx_seq_one_letter_code
_entity_poly.pdbx_strand_id
1 'polypeptide(L)'
;MTVTTGSASDVGVRVNRAGDRDPRDIEIARIDEMISRSDIVKLSDGDLAWLRPGDRHGDAIRWLMSRGPAILVVTHGDTTATGYTRSGSVHVRGQRVAGTDTAEWEDAFMTGLLHALNARNLPARKSDRKNLRSIGLDDLRGILHDANVSAARAVTPVAV
;
A
#
# COMPACT_ATOMS: atom_id res chain seq x y z
N MET A 1 -8.18 0.22 1.57
CA MET A 1 -7.13 -0.81 1.38
C MET A 1 -7.07 -1.30 -0.07
N THR A 2 -5.93 -1.11 -0.75
CA THR A 2 -5.71 -1.61 -2.13
C THR A 2 -4.65 -2.70 -2.12
N VAL A 3 -4.97 -3.85 -2.71
CA VAL A 3 -4.11 -5.02 -2.72
C VAL A 3 -3.83 -5.41 -4.17
N THR A 4 -2.56 -5.39 -4.59
CA THR A 4 -2.18 -5.73 -5.96
C THR A 4 -1.42 -7.06 -5.99
N THR A 5 -2.02 -8.07 -6.61
CA THR A 5 -1.34 -9.30 -7.02
C THR A 5 -0.87 -9.18 -8.48
N GLY A 6 0.06 -10.03 -8.92
CA GLY A 6 0.54 -10.09 -10.32
C GLY A 6 -0.48 -10.47 -11.40
N SER A 7 -1.77 -10.30 -11.12
CA SER A 7 -2.87 -10.15 -12.05
C SER A 7 -3.68 -8.96 -11.54
N ALA A 8 -3.85 -7.93 -12.38
CA ALA A 8 -4.61 -6.73 -12.03
C ALA A 8 -6.00 -7.15 -11.53
N SER A 9 -6.25 -6.95 -10.24
CA SER A 9 -7.56 -7.19 -9.62
C SER A 9 -7.78 -6.05 -8.65
N ASP A 10 -8.55 -5.07 -9.10
CA ASP A 10 -9.17 -4.09 -8.23
C ASP A 10 -10.36 -4.78 -7.56
N VAL A 11 -10.32 -4.99 -6.24
CA VAL A 11 -11.35 -5.73 -5.52
C VAL A 11 -12.24 -4.75 -4.76
N GLY A 12 -13.32 -4.33 -5.41
CA GLY A 12 -14.44 -3.66 -4.75
C GLY A 12 -15.23 -4.66 -3.89
N VAL A 13 -15.44 -4.30 -2.62
CA VAL A 13 -16.17 -5.12 -1.63
C VAL A 13 -17.62 -5.34 -2.08
N ARG A 14 -18.04 -6.61 -2.15
CA ARG A 14 -19.46 -7.02 -2.23
C ARG A 14 -19.76 -8.00 -1.10
N VAL A 15 -20.61 -7.57 -0.15
CA VAL A 15 -20.99 -8.34 1.04
C VAL A 15 -21.96 -9.47 0.65
N ASN A 16 -21.63 -10.71 1.02
CA ASN A 16 -22.57 -11.84 1.03
C ASN A 16 -22.63 -12.44 2.45
N ARG A 17 -23.86 -12.57 2.98
CA ARG A 17 -24.16 -13.09 4.32
C ARG A 17 -23.87 -14.58 4.45
N ALA A 18 -23.13 -14.99 5.49
CA ALA A 18 -23.18 -16.35 6.05
C ALA A 18 -22.60 -16.43 7.49
N GLY A 19 -23.40 -16.92 8.45
CA GLY A 19 -22.97 -17.58 9.70
C GLY A 19 -22.78 -16.72 10.97
N ASP A 20 -22.82 -17.38 12.14
CA ASP A 20 -22.67 -16.85 13.53
C ASP A 20 -21.33 -16.14 13.86
N ARG A 21 -20.52 -15.79 12.86
CA ARG A 21 -19.29 -15.02 13.04
C ARG A 21 -19.59 -13.54 12.91
N ASP A 22 -18.84 -12.71 13.65
CA ASP A 22 -18.88 -11.26 13.48
C ASP A 22 -18.60 -10.93 11.99
N PRO A 23 -19.43 -10.13 11.31
CA PRO A 23 -19.18 -9.70 9.94
C PRO A 23 -17.78 -9.12 9.71
N ARG A 24 -17.19 -8.49 10.73
CA ARG A 24 -15.82 -7.99 10.70
C ARG A 24 -14.79 -9.10 10.62
N ASP A 25 -14.97 -10.19 11.37
CA ASP A 25 -14.03 -11.32 11.36
C ASP A 25 -14.01 -12.03 10.00
N ILE A 26 -15.17 -12.09 9.34
CA ILE A 26 -15.29 -12.61 7.97
C ILE A 26 -14.48 -11.77 7.00
N GLU A 27 -14.57 -10.44 7.12
CA GLU A 27 -13.86 -9.52 6.23
C GLU A 27 -12.35 -9.52 6.48
N ILE A 28 -11.92 -9.56 7.75
CA ILE A 28 -10.51 -9.70 8.12
C ILE A 28 -9.92 -10.99 7.53
N ALA A 29 -10.65 -12.10 7.57
CA ALA A 29 -10.19 -13.36 6.98
C ALA A 29 -10.01 -13.26 5.45
N ARG A 30 -10.92 -12.57 4.74
CA ARG A 30 -10.78 -12.31 3.29
C ARG A 30 -9.57 -11.44 3.00
N ILE A 31 -9.40 -10.37 3.76
CA ILE A 31 -8.26 -9.45 3.66
C ILE A 31 -6.94 -10.19 3.91
N ASP A 32 -6.86 -11.04 4.93
CA ASP A 32 -5.68 -11.85 5.25
C ASP A 32 -5.31 -12.78 4.09
N GLU A 33 -6.32 -13.44 3.48
CA GLU A 33 -6.11 -14.25 2.29
C GLU A 33 -5.57 -13.43 1.11
N MET A 34 -6.12 -12.24 0.86
CA MET A 34 -5.65 -11.35 -0.20
C MET A 34 -4.20 -10.89 0.04
N ILE A 35 -3.87 -10.49 1.27
CA ILE A 35 -2.51 -10.07 1.66
C ILE A 35 -1.53 -11.22 1.43
N SER A 36 -1.89 -12.45 1.80
CA SER A 36 -1.01 -13.63 1.65
C SER A 36 -0.61 -13.93 0.21
N ARG A 37 -1.41 -13.48 -0.76
CA ARG A 37 -1.19 -13.68 -2.20
C ARG A 37 -0.53 -12.48 -2.88
N SER A 38 -0.26 -11.42 -2.13
CA SER A 38 0.14 -10.13 -2.67
C SER A 38 1.61 -9.86 -2.47
N ASP A 39 2.22 -9.29 -3.49
CA ASP A 39 3.62 -8.89 -3.48
C ASP A 39 3.78 -7.47 -2.93
N ILE A 40 2.77 -6.63 -3.14
CA ILE A 40 2.71 -5.24 -2.71
C ILE A 40 1.36 -5.00 -2.03
N VAL A 41 1.39 -4.42 -0.85
CA VAL A 41 0.19 -4.03 -0.11
C VAL A 41 0.28 -2.55 0.24
N LYS A 42 -0.77 -1.77 -0.05
CA LYS A 42 -0.92 -0.38 0.40
C LYS A 42 -2.16 -0.26 1.27
N LEU A 43 -2.01 0.40 2.41
CA LEU A 43 -3.12 0.74 3.29
C LEU A 43 -2.86 2.06 4.00
N SER A 44 -3.91 2.69 4.51
CA SER A 44 -3.77 3.90 5.34
C SER A 44 -3.61 3.56 6.82
N ASP A 45 -3.27 4.55 7.66
CA ASP A 45 -3.34 4.39 9.12
C ASP A 45 -4.75 3.98 9.60
N GLY A 46 -5.79 4.50 8.95
CA GLY A 46 -7.19 4.15 9.23
C GLY A 46 -7.50 2.69 8.91
N ASP A 47 -7.03 2.20 7.75
CA ASP A 47 -7.14 0.79 7.38
C ASP A 47 -6.40 -0.11 8.38
N LEU A 48 -5.20 0.29 8.80
CA LEU A 48 -4.37 -0.47 9.75
C LEU A 48 -5.06 -0.57 11.13
N ALA A 49 -5.60 0.55 11.62
CA ALA A 49 -6.34 0.59 12.88
C ALA A 49 -7.65 -0.22 12.82
N TRP A 50 -8.32 -0.23 11.66
CA TRP A 50 -9.51 -1.05 11.46
C TRP A 50 -9.18 -2.55 11.42
N LEU A 51 -8.06 -2.93 10.80
CA LEU A 51 -7.62 -4.33 10.67
C LEU A 51 -7.10 -4.90 11.99
N ARG A 52 -6.34 -4.10 12.76
CA ARG A 52 -5.67 -4.49 14.01
C ARG A 52 -5.94 -3.46 15.13
N PRO A 53 -7.18 -3.34 15.61
CA PRO A 53 -7.55 -2.34 16.61
C PRO A 53 -6.87 -2.65 17.94
N GLY A 54 -6.30 -1.61 18.55
CA GLY A 54 -5.60 -1.73 19.83
C GLY A 54 -4.18 -2.28 19.75
N ASP A 55 -3.73 -2.78 18.59
CA ASP A 55 -2.34 -3.16 18.39
C ASP A 55 -1.46 -1.91 18.36
N ARG A 56 -0.21 -2.04 18.85
CA ARG A 56 0.81 -1.03 18.56
C ARG A 56 1.12 -1.06 17.07
N HIS A 57 1.39 0.10 16.48
CA HIS A 57 1.70 0.25 15.06
C HIS A 57 2.71 -0.79 14.56
N GLY A 58 3.85 -0.91 15.25
CA GLY A 58 4.89 -1.87 14.89
C GLY A 58 4.45 -3.34 14.95
N ASP A 59 3.50 -3.70 15.82
CA ASP A 59 3.00 -5.06 15.95
C ASP A 59 2.09 -5.40 14.75
N ALA A 60 1.23 -4.46 14.35
CA ALA A 60 0.38 -4.59 13.17
C ALA A 60 1.20 -4.67 11.87
N ILE A 61 2.26 -3.87 11.75
CA ILE A 61 3.22 -3.95 10.62
C ILE A 61 3.92 -5.31 10.58
N ARG A 62 4.41 -5.81 11.72
CA ARG A 62 5.05 -7.13 11.78
C ARG A 62 4.09 -8.24 11.38
N TRP A 63 2.84 -8.16 11.82
CA TRP A 63 1.80 -9.12 11.42
C TRP A 63 1.57 -9.09 9.90
N LEU A 64 1.38 -7.91 9.30
CA LEU A 64 1.21 -7.75 7.85
C LEU A 64 2.41 -8.30 7.04
N MET A 65 3.63 -7.92 7.42
CA MET A 65 4.84 -8.39 6.75
C MET A 65 5.03 -9.91 6.86
N SER A 66 4.59 -10.52 7.97
CA SER A 66 4.66 -11.97 8.16
C SER A 66 3.77 -12.77 7.20
N ARG A 67 2.77 -12.13 6.59
CA ARG A 67 1.85 -12.79 5.64
C ARG A 67 2.41 -12.96 4.25
N GLY A 68 3.50 -12.27 3.92
CA GLY A 68 4.24 -12.50 2.69
C GLY A 68 4.53 -11.31 1.77
N PRO A 69 3.95 -10.09 1.89
CA PRO A 69 4.26 -9.02 0.94
C PRO A 69 5.75 -8.69 0.95
N ALA A 70 6.30 -8.43 -0.24
CA ALA A 70 7.68 -7.98 -0.38
C ALA A 70 7.80 -6.50 0.00
N ILE A 71 6.78 -5.71 -0.34
CA ILE A 71 6.67 -4.29 -0.01
C ILE A 71 5.31 -4.04 0.65
N LEU A 72 5.34 -3.44 1.83
CA LEU A 72 4.16 -2.89 2.49
C LEU A 72 4.30 -1.38 2.52
N VAL A 73 3.27 -0.64 2.11
CA VAL A 73 3.24 0.82 2.20
C VAL A 73 2.10 1.24 3.09
N VAL A 74 2.40 2.05 4.11
CA VAL A 74 1.39 2.73 4.92
C VAL A 74 1.36 4.19 4.54
N THR A 75 0.20 4.67 4.06
CA THR A 75 -0.05 6.09 3.85
C THR A 75 -0.55 6.69 5.16
N HIS A 76 -0.01 7.87 5.47
CA HIS A 76 -0.37 8.63 6.65
C HIS A 76 -1.03 9.94 6.21
N GLY A 77 -1.67 10.61 7.16
CA GLY A 77 -2.14 11.98 6.96
C GLY A 77 -1.06 12.90 6.38
N ASP A 78 -1.51 14.02 5.82
CA ASP A 78 -0.64 15.04 5.22
C ASP A 78 0.26 14.53 4.07
N THR A 79 -0.26 13.61 3.24
CA THR A 79 0.42 13.11 2.03
C THR A 79 1.75 12.42 2.31
N THR A 80 1.94 11.80 3.48
CA THR A 80 3.19 11.09 3.80
C THR A 80 3.02 9.57 3.71
N ALA A 81 4.12 8.86 3.52
CA ALA A 81 4.08 7.40 3.40
C ALA A 81 5.31 6.74 4.01
N THR A 82 5.13 5.56 4.59
CA THR A 82 6.23 4.70 5.04
C THR A 82 6.17 3.36 4.31
N GLY A 83 7.24 3.01 3.61
CA GLY A 83 7.42 1.68 3.02
C GLY A 83 8.20 0.78 3.96
N TYR A 84 7.82 -0.50 4.01
CA TYR A 84 8.42 -1.57 4.79
C TYR A 84 8.77 -2.72 3.85
N THR A 85 9.97 -3.26 4.06
CA THR A 85 10.52 -4.40 3.33
C THR A 85 11.27 -5.29 4.32
N ARG A 86 11.79 -6.44 3.85
CA ARG A 86 12.67 -7.27 4.68
C ARG A 86 13.96 -6.54 5.08
N SER A 87 14.41 -5.57 4.27
CA SER A 87 15.62 -4.79 4.49
C SER A 87 15.45 -3.67 5.54
N GLY A 88 14.21 -3.38 5.96
CA GLY A 88 13.87 -2.29 6.88
C GLY A 88 12.76 -1.41 6.33
N SER A 89 12.68 -0.17 6.81
CA SER A 89 11.64 0.78 6.44
C SER A 89 12.19 2.13 6.02
N VAL A 90 11.47 2.81 5.12
CA VAL A 90 11.76 4.18 4.68
C VAL A 90 10.51 5.02 4.80
N HIS A 91 10.64 6.16 5.48
CA HIS A 91 9.61 7.19 5.51
C HIS A 91 9.91 8.27 4.47
N VAL A 92 8.88 8.69 3.73
CA VAL A 92 8.93 9.81 2.79
C VAL A 92 7.84 10.82 3.11
N ARG A 93 8.20 12.09 3.02
CA ARG A 93 7.24 13.19 3.08
C ARG A 93 6.71 13.47 1.68
N GLY A 94 5.40 13.61 1.52
CA GLY A 94 4.83 14.11 0.28
C GLY A 94 4.99 15.62 0.16
N GLN A 95 4.73 16.09 -1.05
CA GLN A 95 4.57 17.51 -1.31
C GLN A 95 3.13 17.86 -0.97
N ARG A 96 2.94 18.57 0.15
CA ARG A 96 1.62 19.02 0.59
C ARG A 96 1.06 20.01 -0.42
N VAL A 97 0.03 19.58 -1.15
CA VAL A 97 -0.76 20.45 -2.02
C VAL A 97 -1.98 20.91 -1.22
N ALA A 98 -2.13 22.22 -1.03
CA ALA A 98 -3.22 22.77 -0.23
C ALA A 98 -4.57 22.53 -0.93
N GLY A 99 -5.57 22.08 -0.18
CA GLY A 99 -6.92 21.84 -0.69
C GLY A 99 -7.10 20.52 -1.45
N THR A 100 -6.06 19.68 -1.54
CA THR A 100 -6.15 18.35 -2.15
C THR A 100 -6.95 17.38 -1.27
N ASP A 101 -7.86 16.64 -1.90
CA ASP A 101 -8.49 15.48 -1.27
C ASP A 101 -7.44 14.38 -1.04
N THR A 102 -7.34 13.92 0.21
CA THR A 102 -6.40 12.85 0.58
C THR A 102 -6.74 11.54 -0.14
N ALA A 103 -8.01 11.27 -0.44
CA ALA A 103 -8.42 10.09 -1.19
C ALA A 103 -7.89 10.13 -2.63
N GLU A 104 -8.04 11.26 -3.32
CA GLU A 104 -7.50 11.44 -4.68
C GLU A 104 -5.96 11.32 -4.70
N TRP A 105 -5.30 11.84 -3.66
CA TRP A 105 -3.86 11.68 -3.51
C TRP A 105 -3.46 10.21 -3.31
N GLU A 106 -4.21 9.45 -2.51
CA GLU A 106 -3.92 8.03 -2.26
C GLU A 106 -4.04 7.16 -3.52
N ASP A 107 -5.03 7.44 -4.37
CA ASP A 107 -5.22 6.75 -5.66
C ASP A 107 -4.11 7.11 -6.65
N ALA A 108 -3.77 8.39 -6.74
CA ALA A 108 -2.66 8.85 -7.58
C ALA A 108 -1.30 8.32 -7.08
N PHE A 109 -1.12 8.18 -5.76
CA PHE A 109 0.06 7.59 -5.15
C PHE A 109 0.20 6.12 -5.52
N MET A 110 -0.90 5.34 -5.49
CA MET A 110 -0.86 3.93 -5.91
C MET A 110 -0.47 3.79 -7.38
N THR A 111 -0.99 4.66 -8.25
CA THR A 111 -0.59 4.71 -9.66
C THR A 111 0.89 5.04 -9.82
N GLY A 112 1.38 6.06 -9.10
CA GLY A 112 2.78 6.46 -9.10
C GLY A 112 3.72 5.37 -8.57
N LEU A 113 3.30 4.64 -7.53
CA LEU A 113 4.03 3.51 -6.94
C LEU A 113 4.24 2.40 -7.97
N LEU A 114 3.17 1.98 -8.64
CA LEU A 114 3.24 0.94 -9.67
C LEU A 114 4.07 1.39 -10.88
N HIS A 115 3.95 2.66 -11.28
CA HIS A 115 4.78 3.23 -12.34
C HIS A 115 6.27 3.21 -11.99
N ALA A 116 6.63 3.66 -10.78
CA ALA A 116 8.01 3.74 -10.32
C ALA A 116 8.68 2.36 -10.17
N LEU A 117 7.91 1.35 -9.78
CA LEU A 117 8.33 -0.05 -9.76
C LEU A 117 8.56 -0.59 -11.17
N ASN A 118 7.63 -0.33 -12.09
CA ASN A 118 7.76 -0.77 -13.47
C ASN A 118 8.96 -0.12 -14.17
N ALA A 119 9.20 1.17 -13.93
CA ALA A 119 10.36 1.90 -14.47
C ALA A 119 11.71 1.33 -14.02
N ARG A 120 11.75 0.61 -12.88
CA ARG A 120 12.94 -0.05 -12.34
C ARG A 120 13.04 -1.53 -12.70
N ASN A 121 12.19 -2.02 -13.61
CA ASN A 121 12.06 -3.45 -13.94
C ASN A 121 11.80 -4.33 -12.71
N LEU A 122 11.04 -3.80 -11.74
CA LEU A 122 10.55 -4.51 -10.57
C LEU A 122 9.01 -4.68 -10.61
N PRO A 123 8.41 -5.14 -11.73
CA PRO A 123 6.98 -5.34 -11.75
C PRO A 123 6.60 -6.47 -10.79
N ALA A 124 5.39 -6.40 -10.21
CA ALA A 124 4.82 -7.48 -9.41
C ALA A 124 4.40 -8.68 -10.28
N ARG A 125 5.22 -9.11 -11.25
CA ARG A 125 4.98 -10.33 -12.05
C ARG A 125 5.52 -11.54 -11.29
N LYS A 126 4.89 -12.69 -11.49
CA LYS A 126 5.24 -13.95 -10.80
C LYS A 126 6.73 -14.32 -10.95
N SER A 127 7.33 -14.00 -12.10
CA SER A 127 8.74 -14.25 -12.42
C SER A 127 9.73 -13.33 -11.69
N ASP A 128 9.29 -12.14 -11.26
CA ASP A 128 10.15 -11.06 -10.73
C ASP A 128 10.05 -10.93 -9.20
N ARG A 129 9.25 -11.79 -8.56
CA ARG A 129 9.03 -11.83 -7.11
C ARG A 129 10.32 -11.93 -6.29
N LYS A 130 11.37 -12.57 -6.83
CA LYS A 130 12.68 -12.63 -6.17
C LYS A 130 13.34 -11.25 -6.11
N ASN A 131 13.29 -10.49 -7.21
CA ASN A 131 13.88 -9.16 -7.30
C ASN A 131 13.17 -8.17 -6.38
N LEU A 132 11.83 -8.27 -6.29
CA LEU A 132 11.05 -7.42 -5.40
C LEU A 132 11.35 -7.69 -3.92
N ARG A 133 11.60 -8.96 -3.55
CA ARG A 133 11.96 -9.35 -2.16
C ARG A 133 13.36 -8.92 -1.75
N SER A 134 14.25 -8.67 -2.71
CA SER A 134 15.62 -8.21 -2.47
C SER A 134 15.78 -6.69 -2.62
N ILE A 135 14.68 -5.94 -2.65
CA ILE A 135 14.75 -4.49 -2.84
C ILE A 135 15.55 -3.81 -1.72
N GLY A 136 16.48 -2.94 -2.11
CA GLY A 136 17.26 -2.13 -1.19
C GLY A 136 16.45 -0.95 -0.64
N LEU A 137 16.90 -0.37 0.46
CA LEU A 137 16.24 0.79 1.05
C LEU A 137 16.36 2.04 0.16
N ASP A 138 17.42 2.17 -0.64
CA ASP A 138 17.57 3.29 -1.56
C ASP A 138 16.61 3.21 -2.75
N ASP A 139 16.43 2.02 -3.32
CA ASP A 139 15.42 1.78 -4.35
C ASP A 139 14.02 2.04 -3.81
N LEU A 140 13.72 1.51 -2.61
CA LEU A 140 12.46 1.76 -1.92
C LEU A 140 12.21 3.26 -1.72
N ARG A 141 13.22 4.00 -1.25
CA ARG A 141 13.14 5.45 -1.08
C ARG A 141 12.83 6.16 -2.39
N GLY A 142 13.53 5.80 -3.46
CA GLY A 142 13.32 6.36 -4.80
C GLY A 142 11.91 6.09 -5.31
N ILE A 143 11.42 4.86 -5.15
CA ILE A 143 10.06 4.46 -5.56
C ILE A 143 8.99 5.25 -4.82
N LEU A 144 9.10 5.37 -3.50
CA LEU A 144 8.11 6.11 -2.70
C LEU A 144 8.18 7.61 -2.99
N HIS A 145 9.37 8.14 -3.26
CA HIS A 145 9.54 9.54 -3.67
C HIS A 145 8.86 9.81 -5.02
N ASP A 146 9.13 8.97 -6.03
CA ASP A 146 8.52 9.10 -7.36
C ASP A 146 6.99 8.98 -7.27
N ALA A 147 6.49 8.04 -6.46
CA ALA A 147 5.06 7.90 -6.18
C ALA A 147 4.44 9.17 -5.59
N ASN A 148 5.11 9.80 -4.61
CA ASN A 148 4.68 11.07 -4.02
C ASN A 148 4.67 12.21 -5.05
N VAL A 149 5.69 12.31 -5.89
CA VAL A 149 5.79 13.36 -6.93
C VAL A 149 4.69 13.18 -7.97
N SER A 150 4.44 11.95 -8.42
CA SER A 150 3.35 11.63 -9.33
C SER A 150 1.99 11.98 -8.72
N ALA A 151 1.76 11.62 -7.45
CA ALA A 151 0.53 11.92 -6.75
C ALA A 151 0.30 13.43 -6.63
N ALA A 152 1.31 14.18 -6.17
CA ALA A 152 1.24 15.63 -6.02
C ALA A 152 0.92 16.33 -7.35
N ARG A 153 1.52 15.89 -8.46
CA ARG A 153 1.23 16.44 -9.79
C ARG A 153 -0.19 16.16 -10.26
N ALA A 154 -0.70 14.97 -10.00
CA ALA A 154 -2.06 14.58 -10.42
C ALA A 154 -3.15 15.38 -9.70
N VAL A 155 -2.92 15.72 -8.43
CA VAL A 155 -3.88 16.42 -7.56
C VAL A 155 -3.65 17.92 -7.47
N THR A 156 -2.63 18.45 -8.15
CA THR A 156 -2.42 19.90 -8.25
C THR A 156 -3.44 20.48 -9.22
N PRO A 157 -4.30 21.42 -8.80
CA PRO A 157 -5.23 22.08 -9.72
C PRO A 157 -4.47 22.77 -10.85
N VAL A 158 -4.91 22.58 -12.09
CA VAL A 158 -4.40 23.37 -13.22
C VAL A 158 -4.90 24.79 -13.01
N ALA A 159 -3.99 25.75 -12.93
CA ALA A 159 -4.37 27.17 -12.92
C ALA A 159 -5.11 27.47 -14.23
N VAL A 160 -6.39 27.83 -14.10
CA VAL A 160 -7.27 28.22 -15.21
C VAL A 160 -7.05 29.69 -15.53
#